data_AF-A0A8K0VYF7-F1
#
_entry.id   AF-A0A8K0VYF7-F1
#
_cell.length_a   1.000
_cell.length_b   1.000
_cell.length_c   1.000
_cell.angle_alpha   90.00
_cell.angle_beta   90.00
_cell.angle_gamma   90.00
#
_symmetry.space_group_name_H-M   'P 1'
#
loop_
_entity.id
_entity.type
_entity.pdbx_description
1 polymer ?
#
loop_
_entity_poly.entity_id
_entity_poly.type
_entity_poly.pdbx_seq_one_letter_code
_entity_poly.pdbx_strand_id
1 'polypeptide(L)'
;MHGLPLALTQAGSYIRERNMSAATYAEHYNDKWKQLMKKEGRFPLKEYGDRSVLTTWAMSYEQVQKQSEEAARLVKLWGLLDSGELCYELVAAASEVAEDMNVPAWLLELADNKLEFDDAAGLLVRYSLAEVKEGLDGYSMHAVLHRWCGQLADSKESRELCCIAVGLVATNVPLEWDAESWRKRKRLLAHGISVSQRINEGLVGNGPDRVEADIEPKYLHSLGYLLRDEDIQRPTKMYQRALQGYKKV
;
A
#
# COMPACT_ATOMS: atom_id res chain seq x y z
N MET A 1 -15.23 -0.43 14.73
CA MET A 1 -15.80 0.93 14.54
C MET A 1 -14.77 1.92 13.94
N HIS A 2 -13.71 1.47 13.25
CA HIS A 2 -12.55 2.31 12.93
C HIS A 2 -12.56 2.98 11.54
N GLY A 3 -13.52 2.69 10.66
CA GLY A 3 -13.56 3.24 9.28
C GLY A 3 -14.52 4.40 9.05
N LEU A 4 -15.43 4.67 9.99
CA LEU A 4 -16.51 5.66 9.80
C LEU A 4 -16.01 7.11 9.66
N PRO A 5 -15.04 7.59 10.47
CA PRO A 5 -14.50 8.93 10.29
C PRO A 5 -13.85 9.11 8.90
N LEU A 6 -13.07 8.13 8.45
CA LEU A 6 -12.45 8.14 7.13
C LEU A 6 -13.49 8.16 6.00
N ALA A 7 -14.54 7.34 6.10
CA ALA A 7 -15.62 7.31 5.10
C ALA A 7 -16.36 8.65 5.01
N LEU A 8 -16.57 9.35 6.13
CA LEU A 8 -17.16 10.69 6.11
C LEU A 8 -16.25 11.71 5.43
N THR A 9 -14.95 11.69 5.73
CA THR A 9 -13.95 12.54 5.05
C THR A 9 -13.95 12.29 3.55
N GLN A 10 -13.99 11.02 3.12
CA GLN A 10 -14.02 10.65 1.71
C GLN A 10 -15.33 11.06 1.02
N ALA A 11 -16.47 10.88 1.67
CA ALA A 11 -17.75 11.36 1.15
C ALA A 11 -17.74 12.88 0.94
N GLY A 12 -17.23 13.63 1.92
CA GLY A 12 -17.06 15.09 1.82
C GLY A 12 -16.12 15.51 0.70
N SER A 13 -14.97 14.85 0.59
CA SER A 13 -14.01 15.08 -0.50
C SER A 13 -14.62 14.75 -1.87
N TYR A 14 -15.33 13.63 -2.00
CA TYR A 14 -16.02 13.27 -3.25
C TYR A 14 -17.03 14.33 -3.68
N ILE A 15 -17.87 14.79 -2.74
CA ILE A 15 -18.86 15.85 -2.95
C ILE A 15 -18.18 17.13 -3.46
N ARG A 16 -17.09 17.54 -2.80
CA ARG A 16 -16.32 18.74 -3.15
C ARG A 16 -15.67 18.62 -4.53
N GLU A 17 -14.90 17.54 -4.76
CA GLU A 17 -14.17 17.33 -6.01
C GLU A 17 -15.09 17.19 -7.23
N ARG A 18 -16.31 16.69 -7.02
CA ARG A 18 -17.31 16.55 -8.09
C ARG A 18 -18.28 17.72 -8.17
N ASN A 19 -18.15 18.72 -7.30
CA ASN A 19 -19.05 19.87 -7.18
C ASN A 19 -20.54 19.46 -7.20
N MET A 20 -20.90 18.50 -6.34
CA MET A 20 -22.27 17.96 -6.26
C MET A 20 -22.95 18.25 -4.93
N SER A 21 -24.26 18.05 -4.86
CA SER A 21 -25.00 18.14 -3.60
C SER A 21 -24.88 16.85 -2.78
N ALA A 22 -25.08 16.94 -1.47
CA ALA A 22 -25.15 15.77 -0.60
C ALA A 22 -26.29 14.81 -0.98
N ALA A 23 -27.41 15.33 -1.50
CA ALA A 23 -28.53 14.51 -1.97
C ALA A 23 -28.14 13.68 -3.20
N THR A 24 -27.50 14.32 -4.19
CA THR A 24 -26.98 13.63 -5.38
C THR A 24 -25.94 12.57 -5.01
N TYR A 25 -25.06 12.86 -4.06
CA TYR A 25 -24.13 11.86 -3.53
C TYR A 25 -24.87 10.66 -2.92
N ALA A 26 -25.91 10.89 -2.12
CA ALA A 26 -26.69 9.81 -1.50
C ALA A 26 -27.36 8.91 -2.54
N GLU A 27 -27.85 9.48 -3.66
CA GLU A 27 -28.38 8.72 -4.79
C GLU A 27 -27.30 7.83 -5.44
N HIS A 28 -26.16 8.41 -5.80
CA HIS A 28 -25.02 7.67 -6.37
C HIS A 28 -24.54 6.56 -5.44
N TYR A 29 -24.45 6.86 -4.15
CA TYR A 29 -24.08 5.91 -3.11
C TYR A 29 -25.05 4.73 -3.08
N ASN A 30 -26.36 5.00 -3.07
CA ASN A 30 -27.38 3.95 -3.02
C ASN A 30 -27.34 3.05 -4.26
N ASP A 31 -27.12 3.62 -5.44
CA ASP A 31 -27.01 2.84 -6.66
C ASP A 31 -25.72 2.03 -6.72
N LYS A 32 -24.59 2.61 -6.27
CA LYS A 32 -23.33 1.89 -6.17
C LYS A 32 -23.42 0.73 -5.19
N TRP A 33 -24.03 0.96 -4.04
CA TRP A 33 -24.30 -0.06 -3.04
C TRP A 33 -25.07 -1.25 -3.65
N LYS A 34 -26.18 -0.99 -4.36
CA LYS A 34 -26.96 -2.05 -5.03
C LYS A 34 -26.11 -2.83 -6.03
N GLN A 35 -25.23 -2.17 -6.77
CA GLN A 35 -24.33 -2.84 -7.72
C GLN A 35 -23.31 -3.75 -7.01
N LEU A 36 -22.71 -3.27 -5.92
CA LEU A 36 -21.75 -4.06 -5.14
C LEU A 36 -22.40 -5.29 -4.50
N MET A 37 -23.62 -5.15 -3.99
CA MET A 37 -24.37 -6.27 -3.41
C MET A 37 -24.78 -7.33 -4.44
N LYS A 38 -24.99 -6.95 -5.71
CA LYS A 38 -25.25 -7.94 -6.77
C LYS A 38 -24.00 -8.73 -7.17
N LYS A 39 -22.80 -8.21 -6.87
CA LYS A 39 -21.51 -8.84 -7.18
C LYS A 39 -20.96 -9.68 -6.02
N GLU A 40 -21.84 -10.18 -5.14
CA GLU A 40 -21.50 -10.98 -3.95
C GLU A 40 -20.38 -11.99 -4.23
N GLY A 41 -19.23 -11.82 -3.57
CA GLY A 41 -18.13 -12.78 -3.64
C GLY A 41 -16.71 -12.21 -3.49
N ARG A 42 -16.47 -10.91 -3.72
CA ARG A 42 -15.09 -10.38 -3.75
C ARG A 42 -14.54 -9.86 -2.42
N PHE A 43 -15.39 -9.42 -1.49
CA PHE A 43 -14.94 -8.81 -0.22
C PHE A 43 -15.79 -9.30 0.97
N PRO A 44 -15.19 -9.92 2.01
CA PRO A 44 -15.93 -10.34 3.20
C PRO A 44 -16.47 -9.13 3.98
N LEU A 45 -17.80 -8.93 3.98
CA LEU A 45 -18.44 -7.83 4.71
C LEU A 45 -18.11 -7.80 6.23
N LYS A 46 -17.66 -8.93 6.80
CA LYS A 46 -17.24 -9.04 8.20
C LYS A 46 -15.89 -8.37 8.50
N GLU A 47 -14.99 -8.23 7.53
CA GLU A 47 -13.62 -7.74 7.77
C GLU A 47 -13.50 -6.22 7.86
N TYR A 48 -14.40 -5.48 7.20
CA TYR A 48 -14.22 -4.05 6.97
C TYR A 48 -15.02 -3.12 7.87
N GLY A 49 -15.96 -3.65 8.66
CA GLY A 49 -16.75 -2.87 9.61
C GLY A 49 -17.68 -1.86 8.92
N ASP A 50 -18.97 -2.13 9.02
CA ASP A 50 -20.10 -1.34 8.52
C ASP A 50 -20.15 -1.07 7.00
N ARG A 51 -21.33 -1.30 6.45
CA ARG A 51 -21.62 -1.37 5.00
C ARG A 51 -21.38 -0.06 4.24
N SER A 52 -21.29 1.06 4.97
CA SER A 52 -21.11 2.41 4.44
C SER A 52 -19.70 2.72 3.95
N VAL A 53 -18.72 2.07 4.56
CA VAL A 53 -17.32 2.41 4.38
C VAL A 53 -16.81 1.89 3.03
N LEU A 54 -17.11 0.62 2.70
CA LEU A 54 -16.70 -0.02 1.44
C LEU A 54 -17.25 0.69 0.19
N THR A 55 -18.52 1.09 0.21
CA THR A 55 -19.14 1.79 -0.93
C THR A 55 -18.45 3.12 -1.19
N THR A 56 -18.11 3.84 -0.12
CA THR A 56 -17.42 5.14 -0.23
C THR A 56 -16.01 4.99 -0.78
N TRP A 57 -15.27 3.95 -0.36
CA TRP A 57 -13.94 3.62 -0.91
C TRP A 57 -14.02 3.27 -2.39
N ALA A 58 -14.96 2.40 -2.76
CA ALA A 58 -15.16 2.00 -4.14
C ALA A 58 -15.50 3.19 -5.05
N MET A 59 -16.40 4.07 -4.60
CA MET A 59 -16.75 5.29 -5.36
C MET A 59 -15.55 6.22 -5.55
N SER A 60 -14.75 6.43 -4.50
CA SER A 60 -13.56 7.29 -4.55
C SER A 60 -12.50 6.70 -5.46
N TYR A 61 -12.23 5.40 -5.34
CA TYR A 61 -11.29 4.67 -6.20
C TYR A 61 -11.71 4.70 -7.68
N GLU A 62 -12.98 4.42 -7.98
CA GLU A 62 -13.49 4.48 -9.36
C GLU A 62 -13.40 5.89 -9.95
N GLN A 63 -13.49 6.92 -9.10
CA GLN A 63 -13.35 8.28 -9.54
C GLN A 63 -11.88 8.68 -9.81
N VAL A 64 -10.94 8.14 -9.02
CA VAL A 64 -9.51 8.23 -9.32
C VAL A 64 -9.21 7.50 -10.63
N GLN A 65 -9.69 6.27 -10.79
CA GLN A 65 -9.46 5.47 -12.00
C GLN A 65 -9.97 6.14 -13.28
N LYS A 66 -11.06 6.90 -13.20
CA LYS A 66 -11.58 7.69 -14.34
C LYS A 66 -10.71 8.90 -14.70
N GLN A 67 -9.91 9.40 -13.76
CA GLN A 67 -9.07 10.59 -13.93
C GLN A 67 -7.61 10.24 -14.25
N SER A 68 -7.06 9.19 -13.64
CA SER A 68 -5.74 8.65 -13.94
C SER A 68 -5.74 7.16 -13.64
N GLU A 69 -5.32 6.37 -14.64
CA GLU A 69 -5.19 4.93 -14.49
C GLU A 69 -3.94 4.60 -13.65
N GLU A 70 -2.89 5.39 -13.78
CA GLU A 70 -1.61 5.33 -13.07
C GLU A 70 -1.84 5.47 -11.56
N ALA A 71 -2.61 6.48 -11.13
CA ALA A 71 -2.97 6.68 -9.72
C ALA A 71 -3.78 5.50 -9.15
N ALA A 72 -4.70 4.94 -9.94
CA ALA A 72 -5.48 3.77 -9.52
C ALA A 72 -4.64 2.49 -9.45
N ARG A 73 -3.62 2.34 -10.31
CA ARG A 73 -2.65 1.23 -10.27
C ARG A 73 -1.65 1.40 -9.13
N LEU A 74 -1.24 2.63 -8.82
CA LEU A 74 -0.41 2.96 -7.66
C LEU A 74 -1.07 2.51 -6.34
N VAL A 75 -2.39 2.69 -6.21
CA VAL A 75 -3.16 2.18 -5.05
C VAL A 75 -3.07 0.66 -4.90
N LYS A 76 -3.12 -0.09 -6.01
CA LYS A 76 -2.99 -1.55 -5.98
C LYS A 76 -1.60 -1.98 -5.55
N LEU A 77 -0.56 -1.37 -6.13
CA LEU A 77 0.84 -1.61 -5.76
C LEU A 77 1.08 -1.28 -4.28
N TRP A 78 0.60 -0.12 -3.81
CA TRP A 78 0.73 0.29 -2.41
C TRP A 78 -0.02 -0.65 -1.47
N GLY A 79 -1.15 -1.23 -1.91
CA GLY A 79 -1.84 -2.29 -1.20
C GLY A 79 -0.95 -3.50 -0.88
N LEU A 80 0.10 -3.76 -1.67
CA LEU A 80 1.06 -4.84 -1.44
C LEU A 80 2.26 -4.44 -0.56
N LEU A 81 2.49 -3.13 -0.42
CA LEU A 81 3.48 -2.52 0.47
C LEU A 81 2.88 -2.33 1.88
N ASP A 82 3.63 -1.70 2.79
CA ASP A 82 3.08 -1.23 4.07
C ASP A 82 2.18 0.01 3.89
N SER A 83 1.20 0.16 4.78
CA SER A 83 0.27 1.30 4.81
C SER A 83 0.92 2.64 5.19
N GLY A 84 2.15 2.58 5.71
CA GLY A 84 2.97 3.72 6.05
C GLY A 84 3.46 4.50 4.84
N GLU A 85 4.70 4.96 4.89
CA GLU A 85 5.20 6.02 4.01
C GLU A 85 5.54 5.53 2.60
N LEU A 86 4.73 5.90 1.62
CA LEU A 86 5.09 5.80 0.21
C LEU A 86 5.77 7.10 -0.23
N CYS A 87 7.05 7.01 -0.57
CA CYS A 87 7.85 8.13 -1.06
C CYS A 87 8.28 7.92 -2.51
N TYR A 88 8.66 9.01 -3.18
CA TYR A 88 9.09 8.96 -4.57
C TYR A 88 10.28 8.02 -4.77
N GLU A 89 11.25 8.02 -3.85
CA GLU A 89 12.45 7.17 -3.98
C GLU A 89 12.13 5.67 -3.99
N LEU A 90 11.04 5.25 -3.33
CA LEU A 90 10.59 3.87 -3.38
C LEU A 90 10.07 3.51 -4.79
N VAL A 91 9.37 4.43 -5.44
CA VAL A 91 8.81 4.23 -6.80
C VAL A 91 9.87 4.41 -7.87
N ALA A 92 10.78 5.37 -7.72
CA ALA A 92 11.88 5.65 -8.64
C ALA A 92 12.81 4.44 -8.86
N ALA A 93 12.88 3.51 -7.89
CA ALA A 93 13.61 2.26 -8.05
C ALA A 93 13.05 1.33 -9.14
N ALA A 94 11.83 1.59 -9.66
CA ALA A 94 11.25 0.76 -10.71
C ALA A 94 12.10 0.75 -11.99
N SER A 95 12.82 1.84 -12.28
CA SER A 95 13.69 1.94 -13.45
C SER A 95 14.89 0.99 -13.35
N GLU A 96 15.44 0.78 -12.15
CA GLU A 96 16.49 -0.22 -11.90
C GLU A 96 15.91 -1.65 -11.89
N VAL A 97 14.74 -1.84 -11.28
CA VAL A 97 14.05 -3.15 -11.25
C VAL A 97 13.69 -3.64 -12.66
N ALA A 98 13.51 -2.72 -13.62
CA ALA A 98 13.23 -3.05 -15.01
C ALA A 98 14.40 -3.74 -15.75
N GLU A 99 15.62 -3.70 -15.20
CA GLU A 99 16.75 -4.47 -15.72
C GLU A 99 16.59 -5.98 -15.52
N ASP A 100 15.79 -6.37 -14.51
CA ASP A 100 15.70 -7.73 -13.99
C ASP A 100 14.34 -8.38 -14.24
N MET A 101 13.28 -7.57 -14.31
CA MET A 101 11.92 -8.07 -14.53
C MET A 101 11.07 -7.12 -15.36
N ASN A 102 9.97 -7.64 -15.90
CA ASN A 102 9.04 -6.84 -16.69
C ASN A 102 8.26 -5.87 -15.80
N VAL A 103 8.73 -4.63 -15.72
CA VAL A 103 8.04 -3.52 -15.05
C VAL A 103 7.05 -2.88 -16.03
N PRO A 104 5.78 -2.68 -15.65
CA PRO A 104 4.78 -2.14 -16.54
C PRO A 104 5.00 -0.64 -16.80
N ALA A 105 4.70 -0.19 -18.02
CA ALA A 105 4.97 1.18 -18.48
C ALA A 105 4.41 2.29 -17.56
N TRP A 106 3.21 2.09 -17.01
CA TRP A 106 2.60 3.05 -16.07
C TRP A 106 3.47 3.29 -14.83
N LEU A 107 4.21 2.28 -14.37
CA LEU A 107 5.06 2.41 -13.19
C LEU A 107 6.39 3.07 -13.55
N LEU A 108 6.92 2.80 -14.75
CA LEU A 108 8.12 3.49 -15.26
C LEU A 108 7.85 4.99 -15.45
N GLU A 109 6.67 5.36 -15.94
CA GLU A 109 6.26 6.77 -16.06
C GLU A 109 6.28 7.50 -14.72
N LEU A 110 5.73 6.87 -13.67
CA LEU A 110 5.79 7.44 -12.31
C LEU A 110 7.21 7.43 -11.72
N ALA A 111 8.05 6.46 -12.10
CA ALA A 111 9.42 6.34 -11.61
C ALA A 111 10.35 7.38 -12.23
N ASP A 112 10.25 7.59 -13.54
CA ASP A 112 11.13 8.48 -14.30
C ASP A 112 10.73 9.96 -14.18
N ASN A 113 9.52 10.25 -13.71
CA ASN A 113 9.02 11.62 -13.56
C ASN A 113 8.37 11.86 -12.19
N LYS A 114 9.08 12.56 -11.30
CA LYS A 114 8.57 12.95 -9.98
C LYS A 114 7.27 13.77 -10.06
N LEU A 115 7.08 14.59 -11.09
CA LEU A 115 5.85 15.36 -11.24
C LEU A 115 4.64 14.45 -11.47
N GLU A 116 4.78 13.41 -12.30
CA GLU A 116 3.70 12.44 -12.52
C GLU A 116 3.39 11.64 -11.26
N PHE A 117 4.43 11.27 -10.48
CA PHE A 117 4.24 10.67 -9.17
C PHE A 117 3.49 11.60 -8.20
N ASP A 118 3.91 12.86 -8.09
CA ASP A 118 3.30 13.84 -7.19
C ASP A 118 1.85 14.16 -7.60
N ASP A 119 1.55 14.21 -8.91
CA ASP A 119 0.20 14.39 -9.45
C ASP A 119 -0.69 13.17 -9.17
N ALA A 120 -0.18 11.96 -9.38
CA ALA A 120 -0.88 10.72 -9.06
C ALA A 120 -1.19 10.63 -7.56
N ALA A 121 -0.20 10.87 -6.70
CA ALA A 121 -0.37 10.86 -5.24
C ALA A 121 -1.28 12.01 -4.77
N GLY A 122 -1.16 13.20 -5.36
CA GLY A 122 -2.02 14.35 -5.10
C GLY A 122 -3.49 14.06 -5.43
N LEU A 123 -3.76 13.33 -6.52
CA LEU A 123 -5.10 12.87 -6.85
C LEU A 123 -5.65 11.90 -5.78
N LEU A 124 -4.81 11.00 -5.25
CA LEU A 124 -5.21 10.13 -4.13
C LEU A 124 -5.54 10.93 -2.87
N VAL A 125 -4.76 11.96 -2.56
CA VAL A 125 -5.02 12.87 -1.43
C VAL A 125 -6.34 13.64 -1.61
N ARG A 126 -6.62 14.16 -2.82
CA ARG A 126 -7.87 14.87 -3.13
C ARG A 126 -9.12 14.04 -2.87
N TYR A 127 -9.04 12.72 -3.09
CA TYR A 127 -10.12 11.77 -2.78
C TYR A 127 -10.00 11.12 -1.39
N SER A 128 -9.07 11.58 -0.56
CA SER A 128 -8.82 11.04 0.79
C SER A 128 -8.56 9.52 0.77
N LEU A 129 -7.87 9.06 -0.28
CA LEU A 129 -7.32 7.70 -0.38
C LEU A 129 -5.87 7.65 0.12
N ALA A 130 -5.22 8.80 0.23
CA ALA A 130 -3.91 8.99 0.84
C ALA A 130 -3.90 10.26 1.70
N GLU A 131 -2.89 10.39 2.54
CA GLU A 131 -2.63 11.54 3.40
C GLU A 131 -1.18 12.00 3.18
N VAL A 132 -0.95 13.31 3.21
CA VAL A 132 0.42 13.85 3.19
C VAL A 132 1.03 13.66 4.58
N LYS A 133 2.24 13.12 4.66
CA LYS A 133 2.92 12.91 5.93
C LYS A 133 3.69 14.16 6.33
N GLU A 134 3.25 14.85 7.37
CA GLU A 134 3.90 16.08 7.83
C GLU A 134 5.40 15.89 8.12
N GLY A 135 6.24 16.76 7.56
CA GLY A 135 7.69 16.76 7.78
C GLY A 135 8.47 15.70 6.99
N LEU A 136 7.81 14.94 6.11
CA LEU A 136 8.43 13.94 5.24
C LEU A 136 7.92 14.12 3.81
N ASP A 137 8.80 13.91 2.82
CA ASP A 137 8.44 13.92 1.40
C ASP A 137 7.81 12.57 1.02
N GLY A 138 6.59 12.34 1.52
CA GLY A 138 5.90 11.07 1.35
C GLY A 138 4.44 11.08 1.80
N TYR A 139 3.75 10.00 1.45
CA TYR A 139 2.32 9.83 1.65
C TYR A 139 2.05 8.63 2.54
N SER A 140 0.93 8.63 3.26
CA SER A 140 0.46 7.47 4.03
C SER A 140 -0.97 7.09 3.67
N MET A 141 -1.34 5.84 3.95
CA MET A 141 -2.71 5.36 3.77
C MET A 141 -3.28 4.84 5.09
N HIS A 142 -4.55 5.12 5.35
CA HIS A 142 -5.20 4.57 6.53
C HIS A 142 -5.26 3.02 6.47
N ALA A 143 -4.83 2.34 7.53
CA ALA A 143 -4.62 0.89 7.54
C ALA A 143 -5.83 0.04 7.09
N VAL A 144 -7.05 0.48 7.41
CA VAL A 144 -8.27 -0.26 7.00
C VAL A 144 -8.55 -0.11 5.49
N LEU A 145 -8.30 1.08 4.93
CA LEU A 145 -8.39 1.33 3.49
C LEU A 145 -7.30 0.55 2.75
N HIS A 146 -6.07 0.60 3.26
CA HIS A 146 -4.92 -0.13 2.72
C HIS A 146 -5.17 -1.62 2.58
N ARG A 147 -5.77 -2.26 3.60
CA ARG A 147 -6.15 -3.67 3.54
C ARG A 147 -7.12 -3.96 2.38
N TRP A 148 -8.09 -3.09 2.17
CA TRP A 148 -9.03 -3.20 1.05
C TRP A 148 -8.32 -3.01 -0.31
N CYS A 149 -7.40 -2.06 -0.41
CA CYS A 149 -6.59 -1.82 -1.62
C CYS A 149 -5.80 -3.07 -2.05
N GLY A 150 -5.23 -3.80 -1.09
CA GLY A 150 -4.53 -5.07 -1.33
C GLY A 150 -5.40 -6.20 -1.91
N GLN A 151 -6.72 -6.02 -1.97
CA GLN A 151 -7.67 -6.98 -2.54
C GLN A 151 -8.27 -6.52 -3.88
N LEU A 152 -7.84 -5.38 -4.41
CA LEU A 152 -8.35 -4.83 -5.67
C LEU A 152 -7.82 -5.57 -6.90
N ALA A 153 -6.58 -6.04 -6.84
CA ALA A 153 -5.96 -6.81 -7.91
C ALA A 153 -6.56 -8.22 -8.00
N ASP A 154 -6.61 -8.79 -9.20
CA ASP A 154 -6.84 -10.24 -9.34
C ASP A 154 -5.58 -11.03 -8.97
N SER A 155 -5.67 -12.36 -8.92
CA SER A 155 -4.55 -13.20 -8.47
C SER A 155 -3.30 -13.07 -9.34
N LYS A 156 -3.46 -12.85 -10.65
CA LYS A 156 -2.33 -12.71 -11.57
C LYS A 156 -1.68 -11.33 -11.42
N GLU A 157 -2.48 -10.27 -11.47
CA GLU A 157 -2.02 -8.89 -11.28
C GLU A 157 -1.36 -8.73 -9.89
N SER A 158 -1.95 -9.32 -8.85
CA SER A 158 -1.41 -9.28 -7.48
C SER A 158 -0.04 -9.94 -7.38
N ARG A 159 0.17 -11.06 -8.08
CA ARG A 159 1.48 -11.75 -8.13
C ARG A 159 2.54 -10.89 -8.81
N GLU A 160 2.23 -10.33 -9.99
CA GLU A 160 3.15 -9.46 -10.73
C GLU A 160 3.53 -8.22 -9.91
N LEU A 161 2.54 -7.54 -9.33
CA LEU A 161 2.77 -6.38 -8.46
C LEU A 161 3.53 -6.75 -7.17
N CYS A 162 3.39 -7.98 -6.67
CA CYS A 162 4.14 -8.44 -5.49
C CYS A 162 5.63 -8.57 -5.80
N CYS A 163 5.99 -9.18 -6.94
CA CYS A 163 7.39 -9.27 -7.37
C CYS A 163 8.01 -7.88 -7.56
N ILE A 164 7.27 -6.96 -8.17
CA ILE A 164 7.68 -5.57 -8.33
C ILE A 164 7.87 -4.91 -6.96
N ALA A 165 6.90 -5.02 -6.04
CA ALA A 165 7.01 -4.44 -4.70
C ALA A 165 8.24 -4.97 -3.94
N VAL A 166 8.58 -6.25 -4.11
CA VAL A 166 9.81 -6.85 -3.57
C VAL A 166 11.05 -6.19 -4.18
N GLY A 167 11.10 -6.07 -5.51
CA GLY A 167 12.19 -5.38 -6.21
C GLY A 167 12.37 -3.94 -5.72
N LEU A 168 11.29 -3.16 -5.67
CA LEU A 168 11.31 -1.76 -5.21
C LEU A 168 11.90 -1.61 -3.80
N VAL A 169 11.47 -2.47 -2.86
CA VAL A 169 11.97 -2.44 -1.49
C VAL A 169 13.43 -2.89 -1.43
N ALA A 170 13.77 -3.97 -2.13
CA ALA A 170 15.11 -4.56 -2.12
C ALA A 170 16.17 -3.64 -2.73
N THR A 171 15.88 -3.02 -3.87
CA THR A 171 16.74 -2.02 -4.53
C THR A 171 16.98 -0.80 -3.66
N ASN A 172 16.01 -0.44 -2.81
CA ASN A 172 16.15 0.69 -1.91
C ASN A 172 16.98 0.40 -0.65
N VAL A 173 17.32 -0.86 -0.36
CA VAL A 173 18.11 -1.23 0.82
C VAL A 173 19.52 -0.65 0.71
N PRO A 174 19.96 0.21 1.65
CA PRO A 174 21.30 0.78 1.61
C PRO A 174 22.38 -0.29 1.82
N LEU A 175 23.43 -0.24 1.00
CA LEU A 175 24.57 -1.15 1.07
C LEU A 175 25.58 -0.74 2.16
N GLU A 176 25.63 0.55 2.49
CA GLU A 176 26.56 1.12 3.48
C GLU A 176 25.82 1.56 4.75
N TRP A 177 26.55 1.64 5.87
CA TRP A 177 26.00 2.07 7.16
C TRP A 177 26.51 3.44 7.56
N ASP A 178 25.84 4.48 7.07
CA ASP A 178 25.94 5.84 7.58
C ASP A 178 24.64 6.31 8.26
N ALA A 179 24.64 7.53 8.80
CA ALA A 179 23.48 8.10 9.50
C ALA A 179 22.24 8.25 8.58
N GLU A 180 22.46 8.51 7.29
CA GLU A 180 21.39 8.64 6.30
C GLU A 180 20.77 7.28 5.95
N SER A 181 21.61 6.25 5.86
CA SER A 181 21.25 4.85 5.63
C SER A 181 20.41 4.29 6.76
N TRP A 182 20.63 4.74 8.02
CA TRP A 182 19.77 4.38 9.14
C TRP A 182 18.33 4.92 8.98
N ARG A 183 18.17 6.18 8.56
CA ARG A 183 16.86 6.78 8.33
C ARG A 183 16.13 6.09 7.17
N LYS A 184 16.84 5.82 6.07
CA LYS A 184 16.29 5.09 4.90
C LYS A 184 15.85 3.68 5.30
N ARG A 185 16.67 2.96 6.06
CA ARG A 185 16.34 1.64 6.59
C ARG A 185 15.06 1.66 7.43
N LYS A 186 14.93 2.62 8.35
CA LYS A 186 13.76 2.71 9.22
C LYS A 186 12.46 2.93 8.42
N ARG A 187 12.51 3.71 7.33
CA ARG A 187 11.37 3.90 6.42
C ARG A 187 11.03 2.59 5.70
N LEU A 188 12.02 1.90 5.15
CA LEU A 188 11.83 0.65 4.38
C LEU A 188 11.42 -0.55 5.22
N LEU A 189 11.73 -0.58 6.51
CA LEU A 189 11.56 -1.76 7.34
C LEU A 189 10.13 -2.28 7.37
N ALA A 190 9.15 -1.37 7.46
CA ALA A 190 7.75 -1.75 7.45
C ALA A 190 7.36 -2.39 6.10
N HIS A 191 7.78 -1.78 4.99
CA HIS A 191 7.59 -2.33 3.64
C HIS A 191 8.25 -3.71 3.49
N GLY A 192 9.48 -3.87 3.98
CA GLY A 192 10.20 -5.14 4.00
C GLY A 192 9.44 -6.24 4.74
N ILE A 193 8.91 -5.95 5.93
CA ILE A 193 8.08 -6.90 6.69
C ILE A 193 6.83 -7.26 5.89
N SER A 194 6.13 -6.27 5.31
CA SER A 194 4.92 -6.49 4.52
C SER A 194 5.17 -7.39 3.30
N VAL A 195 6.19 -7.10 2.49
CA VAL A 195 6.48 -7.91 1.30
C VAL A 195 6.97 -9.32 1.67
N SER A 196 7.76 -9.47 2.73
CA SER A 196 8.19 -10.80 3.21
C SER A 196 7.03 -11.63 3.74
N GLN A 197 6.05 -11.02 4.43
CA GLN A 197 4.84 -11.72 4.84
C GLN A 197 4.06 -12.23 3.61
N ARG A 198 3.96 -11.43 2.55
CA ARG A 198 3.26 -11.82 1.32
C ARG A 198 3.96 -12.94 0.55
N ILE A 199 5.30 -12.90 0.49
CA ILE A 199 6.09 -14.02 -0.04
C ILE A 199 5.73 -15.28 0.73
N ASN A 200 5.76 -15.24 2.08
CA ASN A 200 5.45 -16.39 2.92
C ASN A 200 4.01 -16.89 2.77
N GLU A 201 3.02 -15.99 2.68
CA GLU A 201 1.62 -16.36 2.43
C GLU A 201 1.46 -17.06 1.06
N GLY A 202 2.22 -16.62 0.05
CA GLY A 202 2.31 -17.29 -1.26
C GLY A 202 3.00 -18.66 -1.21
N LEU A 203 3.82 -18.94 -0.19
CA LEU A 203 4.50 -20.24 0.00
C LEU A 203 3.61 -21.30 0.68
N VAL A 204 2.57 -20.90 1.40
CA VAL A 204 1.64 -21.82 2.08
C VAL A 204 0.74 -22.58 1.09
N GLY A 205 0.66 -22.12 -0.17
CA GLY A 205 0.04 -22.87 -1.26
C GLY A 205 0.97 -23.94 -1.84
N ASN A 206 0.57 -25.22 -1.79
CA ASN A 206 1.32 -26.35 -2.38
C ASN A 206 1.23 -26.44 -3.92
N GLY A 207 1.23 -25.30 -4.62
CA GLY A 207 1.17 -25.23 -6.08
C GLY A 207 2.49 -24.80 -6.73
N PRO A 208 2.62 -24.94 -8.07
CA PRO A 208 3.74 -24.38 -8.86
C PRO A 208 3.76 -22.83 -8.90
N ASP A 209 2.81 -22.17 -8.23
CA ASP A 209 2.56 -20.72 -8.26
C ASP A 209 3.23 -19.93 -7.12
N ARG A 210 4.44 -20.32 -6.73
CA ARG A 210 5.16 -19.61 -5.66
C ARG A 210 5.71 -18.29 -6.20
N VAL A 211 5.30 -17.17 -5.60
CA VAL A 211 5.80 -15.82 -5.92
C VAL A 211 7.33 -15.75 -5.85
N GLU A 212 7.94 -16.47 -4.91
CA GLU A 212 9.39 -16.56 -4.74
C GLU A 212 10.13 -17.04 -6.01
N ALA A 213 9.50 -17.91 -6.81
CA ALA A 213 10.13 -18.43 -8.04
C ALA A 213 10.33 -17.34 -9.12
N ASP A 214 9.56 -16.25 -9.05
CA ASP A 214 9.64 -15.14 -10.00
C ASP A 214 10.47 -13.96 -9.46
N ILE A 215 11.05 -14.10 -8.26
CA ILE A 215 11.85 -13.06 -7.61
C ILE A 215 13.32 -13.41 -7.76
N GLU A 216 14.13 -12.45 -8.21
CA GLU A 216 15.57 -12.67 -8.31
C GLU A 216 16.23 -12.93 -6.93
N PRO A 217 17.17 -13.88 -6.83
CA PRO A 217 17.86 -14.19 -5.58
C PRO A 217 18.51 -12.98 -4.89
N LYS A 218 18.97 -12.00 -5.66
CA LYS A 218 19.57 -10.77 -5.13
C LYS A 218 18.58 -9.93 -4.33
N TYR A 219 17.31 -9.89 -4.74
CA TYR A 219 16.27 -9.15 -4.00
C TYR A 219 15.94 -9.84 -2.68
N LEU A 220 15.88 -11.18 -2.67
CA LEU A 220 15.70 -11.95 -1.45
C LEU A 220 16.87 -11.75 -0.48
N HIS A 221 18.11 -11.70 -0.99
CA HIS A 221 19.29 -11.40 -0.20
C HIS A 221 19.20 -10.01 0.46
N SER A 222 18.89 -8.97 -0.32
CA SER A 222 18.74 -7.60 0.18
C SER A 222 17.61 -7.46 1.21
N LEU A 223 16.48 -8.14 0.99
CA LEU A 223 15.40 -8.20 2.00
C LEU A 223 15.87 -8.88 3.28
N GLY A 224 16.57 -10.01 3.18
CA GLY A 224 17.16 -10.70 4.33
C GLY A 224 18.11 -9.78 5.12
N TYR A 225 18.94 -9.01 4.44
CA TYR A 225 19.82 -8.03 5.05
C TYR A 225 19.05 -6.89 5.76
N LEU A 226 18.00 -6.36 5.12
CA LEU A 226 17.12 -5.35 5.72
C LEU A 226 16.46 -5.87 7.02
N LEU A 227 16.02 -7.12 7.04
CA LEU A 227 15.24 -7.71 8.13
C LEU A 227 16.09 -8.34 9.24
N ARG A 228 17.38 -8.59 9.01
CA ARG A 228 18.29 -9.26 9.96
C ARG A 228 18.24 -8.71 11.39
N ASP A 229 18.09 -7.40 11.53
CA ASP A 229 18.15 -6.74 12.84
C ASP A 229 16.78 -6.70 13.56
N GLU A 230 15.66 -6.97 12.87
CA GLU A 230 14.33 -7.05 13.49
C GLU A 230 14.15 -8.32 14.33
N ASP A 231 14.67 -9.45 13.85
CA ASP A 231 14.68 -10.70 14.63
C ASP A 231 15.49 -10.58 15.91
N ILE A 232 16.54 -9.73 15.90
CA ILE A 232 17.37 -9.47 17.07
C ILE A 232 16.71 -8.46 18.01
N GLN A 233 16.04 -7.41 17.49
CA GLN A 233 15.45 -6.36 18.31
C GLN A 233 14.08 -6.70 18.92
N ARG A 234 13.29 -7.59 18.30
CA ARG A 234 11.97 -7.99 18.83
C ARG A 234 12.06 -8.60 20.24
N PRO A 235 12.93 -9.61 20.50
CA PRO A 235 13.13 -10.13 21.85
C PRO A 235 13.62 -9.06 22.85
N THR A 236 14.57 -8.20 22.45
CA THR A 236 15.13 -7.16 23.32
C THR A 236 14.09 -6.10 23.72
N LYS A 237 13.25 -5.66 22.78
CA LYS A 237 12.14 -4.70 23.05
C LYS A 237 11.08 -5.31 23.97
N MET A 238 10.76 -6.60 23.79
CA MET A 238 9.85 -7.31 24.70
C MET A 238 10.42 -7.45 26.10
N TYR A 239 11.71 -7.78 26.22
CA TYR A 239 12.42 -7.87 27.51
C TYR A 239 12.49 -6.52 28.23
N GLN A 240 12.79 -5.42 27.53
CA GLN A 240 12.78 -4.07 28.10
C GLN A 240 11.40 -3.62 28.57
N ARG A 241 10.33 -3.96 27.83
CA ARG A 241 8.94 -3.70 28.26
C ARG A 241 8.58 -4.47 29.52
N ALA A 242 9.00 -5.73 29.62
CA ALA A 242 8.82 -6.52 30.85
C ALA A 242 9.53 -5.86 32.05
N LEU A 243 10.78 -5.42 31.87
CA LEU A 243 11.55 -4.72 32.91
C LEU A 243 10.93 -3.38 33.35
N GLN A 244 10.29 -2.64 32.44
CA GLN A 244 9.57 -1.40 32.78
C GLN A 244 8.28 -1.66 33.56
N GLY A 245 7.63 -2.82 33.36
CA GLY A 245 6.48 -3.25 34.16
C GLY A 245 6.87 -3.59 35.61
N TYR A 246 8.04 -4.19 35.81
CA TYR A 246 8.56 -4.52 37.15
C TYR A 246 9.00 -3.32 37.99
N LYS A 247 9.35 -2.19 37.38
CA LYS A 247 9.75 -0.96 38.08
C LYS A 247 8.59 -0.05 38.50
N LYS A 248 7.34 -0.47 38.24
CA LYS A 248 6.11 0.26 38.62
C LYS A 248 5.35 -0.38 39.79
N VAL A 249 6.00 -1.25 40.56
CA VAL A 249 5.49 -1.83 41.81
C VAL A 249 6.33 -1.33 42.97
#